data_AF-A0A959BJU6-F1
#
_entry.id   AF-A0A959BJU6-F1
#
_cell.length_a   1.000
_cell.length_b   1.000
_cell.length_c   1.000
_cell.angle_alpha   90.00
_cell.angle_beta   90.00
_cell.angle_gamma   90.00
#
_symmetry.space_group_name_H-M   'P 1'
#
loop_
_entity.id
_entity.type
_entity.pdbx_description
1 polymer ?
#
loop_
_entity_poly.entity_id
_entity_poly.type
_entity_poly.pdbx_seq_one_letter_code
_entity_poly.pdbx_strand_id
1 'polypeptide(L)'
;IRERKGGPEEGTALGGGGSMTTLHVKNFLETIRGRDKLNCPIEEGAVSTHLCHYANISYREGNKLLAIDAATGRFCDKKVMKKYWSRDYEKGWRPDEV
;
A
#
# COMPACT_ATOMS: atom_id res chain seq x y z
N ILE A 1 4.18 2.50 -23.52
CA ILE A 1 5.00 2.01 -22.39
C ILE A 1 5.91 0.92 -22.95
N ARG A 2 7.23 1.14 -22.99
CA ARG A 2 8.18 0.15 -23.51
C ARG A 2 8.72 -0.63 -22.31
N GLU A 3 8.22 -1.84 -22.10
CA GLU A 3 8.80 -2.74 -21.10
C GLU A 3 10.25 -3.05 -21.48
N ARG A 4 11.17 -2.83 -20.53
CA ARG A 4 12.49 -3.46 -20.60
C ARG A 4 12.27 -4.91 -20.24
N LYS A 5 12.62 -5.84 -21.14
CA LYS A 5 12.65 -7.27 -20.83
C LYS A 5 13.54 -7.48 -19.60
N GLY A 6 12.95 -7.94 -18.50
CA GLY A 6 13.66 -8.42 -17.32
C GLY A 6 14.47 -9.68 -17.66
N GLY A 7 15.47 -9.96 -16.83
CA GLY A 7 16.16 -11.25 -16.84
C GLY A 7 15.25 -12.36 -16.28
N PRO A 8 15.80 -13.54 -15.95
CA PRO A 8 15.02 -14.56 -15.28
C PRO A 8 14.52 -14.04 -13.91
N GLU A 9 13.21 -14.06 -13.72
CA GLU A 9 12.55 -13.67 -12.46
C GLU A 9 12.64 -14.77 -11.39
N GLU A 10 13.00 -15.99 -11.79
CA GLU A 10 13.08 -17.16 -10.93
C GLU A 10 14.39 -17.92 -11.12
N GLY A 11 14.92 -18.42 -10.01
CA GLY A 11 16.06 -19.33 -9.95
C GLY A 11 16.20 -19.91 -8.55
N THR A 12 16.74 -21.12 -8.45
CA THR A 12 17.00 -21.81 -7.16
C THR A 12 18.27 -21.32 -6.47
N ALA A 13 18.81 -20.18 -6.91
CA ALA A 13 20.03 -19.62 -6.34
C ALA A 13 19.78 -19.11 -4.91
N LEU A 14 20.76 -19.33 -4.03
CA LEU A 14 20.69 -19.04 -2.58
C LEU A 14 20.40 -17.56 -2.25
N GLY A 15 20.53 -16.64 -3.21
CA GLY A 15 20.24 -15.22 -3.05
C GLY A 15 18.75 -14.85 -3.06
N GLY A 16 17.86 -15.75 -3.48
CA GLY A 16 16.39 -15.57 -3.41
C GLY A 16 15.80 -14.37 -4.19
N GLY A 17 16.58 -13.73 -5.06
CA GLY A 17 16.18 -12.52 -5.80
C GLY A 17 16.06 -12.75 -7.31
N GLY A 18 14.99 -12.22 -7.91
CA GLY A 18 14.79 -12.13 -9.36
C GLY A 18 15.17 -10.76 -9.93
N SER A 19 15.11 -10.60 -11.26
CA SER A 19 15.43 -9.32 -11.90
C SER A 19 14.50 -8.17 -11.47
N MET A 20 13.22 -8.39 -11.24
CA MET A 20 12.31 -7.34 -10.76
C MET A 20 12.67 -6.88 -9.34
N THR A 21 12.97 -7.81 -8.43
CA THR A 21 13.42 -7.46 -7.07
C THR A 21 14.68 -6.60 -7.13
N THR A 22 15.64 -6.99 -7.97
CA THR A 22 16.89 -6.23 -8.17
C THR A 22 16.61 -4.83 -8.71
N LEU A 23 15.73 -4.69 -9.69
CA LEU A 23 15.35 -3.38 -10.25
C LEU A 23 14.64 -2.49 -9.22
N HIS A 24 13.74 -3.06 -8.43
CA HIS A 24 12.99 -2.34 -7.40
C HIS A 24 13.92 -1.80 -6.31
N VAL A 25 14.79 -2.67 -5.75
CA VAL A 25 15.77 -2.28 -4.74
C VAL A 25 16.77 -1.26 -5.29
N LYS A 26 17.23 -1.41 -6.54
CA LYS A 26 18.11 -0.44 -7.17
C LYS A 26 17.46 0.94 -7.27
N ASN A 27 16.22 1.03 -7.75
CA ASN A 27 15.51 2.31 -7.84
C ASN A 27 15.35 2.96 -6.46
N PHE A 28 15.00 2.18 -5.43
CA PHE A 28 14.90 2.68 -4.06
C PHE A 28 16.22 3.29 -3.57
N LEU A 29 17.34 2.57 -3.73
CA LEU A 29 18.66 3.05 -3.30
C LEU A 29 19.16 4.25 -4.11
N GLU A 30 18.96 4.28 -5.43
CA GLU A 30 19.34 5.45 -6.25
C GLU A 30 18.48 6.68 -5.93
N THR A 31 17.20 6.49 -5.58
CA THR A 31 16.34 7.57 -5.10
C THR A 31 16.86 8.14 -3.78
N ILE A 32 17.23 7.29 -2.81
CA ILE A 32 17.85 7.75 -1.54
C ILE A 32 19.12 8.56 -1.80
N ARG A 33 19.91 8.17 -2.81
CA ARG A 33 21.12 8.88 -3.23
C ARG A 33 20.85 10.16 -4.02
N GLY A 34 19.60 10.49 -4.30
CA GLY A 34 19.21 11.67 -5.10
C GLY A 34 19.53 11.54 -6.60
N ARG A 35 19.74 10.32 -7.10
CA ARG A 35 20.13 10.05 -8.50
C ARG A 35 18.96 9.61 -9.38
N ASP A 36 17.83 9.24 -8.79
CA ASP A 36 16.64 8.80 -9.50
C ASP A 36 15.36 9.24 -8.76
N LYS A 37 14.21 9.11 -9.42
CA LYS A 37 12.89 9.30 -8.81
C LYS A 37 12.30 7.95 -8.37
N LEU A 38 11.58 7.96 -7.25
CA LEU A 38 10.94 6.74 -6.75
C LEU A 38 9.80 6.33 -7.68
N ASN A 39 9.83 5.09 -8.16
CA ASN A 39 8.78 4.56 -9.04
C ASN A 39 7.50 4.17 -8.29
N CYS A 40 7.61 3.82 -7.01
CA CYS A 40 6.48 3.45 -6.16
C CYS A 40 6.58 4.18 -4.81
N PRO A 41 6.14 5.45 -4.75
CA PRO A 41 6.03 6.20 -3.50
C PRO A 41 5.07 5.55 -2.49
N ILE A 42 5.18 5.95 -1.22
CA ILE A 42 4.35 5.36 -0.15
C ILE A 42 2.86 5.62 -0.35
N GLU A 43 2.52 6.73 -1.00
CA GLU A 43 1.16 7.12 -1.35
C GLU A 43 0.49 6.08 -2.26
N GLU A 44 1.22 5.57 -3.26
CA GLU A 44 0.75 4.50 -4.15
C GLU A 44 0.51 3.20 -3.37
N GLY A 45 1.42 2.85 -2.46
CA GLY A 45 1.27 1.69 -1.58
C GLY A 45 0.06 1.81 -0.64
N ALA A 46 -0.18 3.01 -0.11
CA ALA A 46 -1.35 3.30 0.72
C ALA A 46 -2.64 3.14 -0.08
N VAL A 47 -2.74 3.71 -1.29
CA VAL A 47 -3.93 3.57 -2.15
C VAL A 47 -4.20 2.12 -2.49
N SER A 48 -3.16 1.36 -2.89
CA SER A 48 -3.29 -0.07 -3.22
C SER A 48 -3.84 -0.88 -2.04
N THR A 49 -3.31 -0.66 -0.84
CA THR A 49 -3.73 -1.37 0.37
C THR A 49 -5.17 -1.00 0.78
N HIS A 50 -5.54 0.28 0.64
CA HIS A 50 -6.90 0.74 0.93
C HIS A 50 -7.96 0.02 0.08
N LEU A 51 -7.69 -0.25 -1.20
CA LEU A 51 -8.65 -0.95 -2.08
C LEU A 51 -9.03 -2.33 -1.52
N CYS A 52 -8.05 -3.09 -1.03
CA CYS A 52 -8.30 -4.38 -0.38
C CYS A 52 -9.16 -4.21 0.88
N HIS A 53 -8.90 -3.19 1.68
CA HIS A 53 -9.70 -2.90 2.87
C HIS A 53 -11.13 -2.48 2.54
N TYR A 54 -11.33 -1.67 1.50
CA TYR A 54 -12.67 -1.24 1.07
C TYR A 54 -13.54 -2.44 0.66
N ALA A 55 -12.98 -3.36 -0.13
CA ALA A 55 -13.69 -4.59 -0.51
C ALA A 55 -14.07 -5.42 0.72
N ASN A 56 -13.13 -5.62 1.65
CA ASN A 56 -13.38 -6.38 2.88
C ASN A 56 -14.43 -5.71 3.78
N ILE A 57 -14.42 -4.39 3.91
CA ILE A 57 -15.40 -3.65 4.72
C ILE A 57 -16.78 -3.67 4.07
N SER A 58 -16.86 -3.48 2.75
CA SER A 58 -18.13 -3.61 2.01
C SER A 58 -18.76 -4.98 2.21
N TYR A 59 -17.98 -6.05 2.10
CA TYR A 59 -18.43 -7.42 2.36
C TYR A 59 -18.95 -7.58 3.80
N ARG A 60 -18.20 -7.12 4.80
CA ARG A 60 -18.57 -7.21 6.23
C ARG A 60 -19.81 -6.40 6.60
N GLU A 61 -20.13 -5.36 5.85
CA GLU A 61 -21.35 -4.57 5.99
C GLU A 61 -22.51 -5.12 5.14
N GLY A 62 -22.42 -6.37 4.68
CA GLY A 62 -23.48 -7.06 3.93
C GLY A 62 -23.47 -6.77 2.44
N ASN A 63 -22.28 -6.68 1.83
CA ASN A 63 -22.07 -6.31 0.41
C ASN A 63 -22.63 -4.93 0.06
N LYS A 64 -22.58 -3.99 1.02
CA LYS A 64 -23.08 -2.64 0.84
C LYS A 64 -22.17 -1.82 -0.07
N LEU A 65 -22.76 -1.02 -0.97
CA LEU A 65 -22.01 0.00 -1.72
C LEU A 65 -21.65 1.16 -0.79
N LEU A 66 -20.35 1.43 -0.63
CA LEU A 66 -19.82 2.46 0.25
C LEU A 66 -19.22 3.60 -0.59
N ALA A 67 -19.72 4.82 -0.36
CA ALA A 67 -19.13 6.01 -0.95
C ALA A 67 -17.83 6.39 -0.23
N ILE A 68 -16.80 6.70 -1.01
CA ILE A 68 -15.46 7.08 -0.54
C ILE A 68 -15.15 8.46 -1.07
N ASP A 69 -14.63 9.33 -0.21
CA ASP A 69 -14.06 10.61 -0.61
C ASP A 69 -12.70 10.37 -1.27
N ALA A 70 -12.58 10.73 -2.55
CA ALA A 70 -11.37 10.52 -3.33
C ALA A 70 -10.17 11.38 -2.86
N ALA A 71 -10.42 12.49 -2.18
CA ALA A 71 -9.36 13.35 -1.67
C ALA A 71 -8.76 12.81 -0.36
N THR A 72 -9.59 12.20 0.49
CA THR A 72 -9.17 11.76 1.82
C THR A 72 -9.05 10.24 1.98
N GLY A 73 -9.63 9.47 1.06
CA GLY A 73 -9.74 8.01 1.15
C GLY A 73 -10.71 7.53 2.24
N ARG A 74 -11.48 8.43 2.86
CA ARG A 74 -12.38 8.07 3.97
C ARG A 74 -13.76 7.70 3.45
N PHE A 75 -14.44 6.80 4.15
CA PHE A 75 -15.84 6.54 3.88
C PHE A 75 -16.69 7.74 4.27
N CYS A 76 -17.68 8.07 3.44
CA CYS A 76 -18.68 9.10 3.76
C CYS A 76 -19.65 8.64 4.87
N ASP A 77 -19.79 7.32 5.07
CA ASP A 77 -20.64 6.74 6.11
C ASP A 77 -19.96 6.80 7.49
N LYS A 78 -20.48 7.67 8.36
CA LYS A 78 -19.95 7.89 9.71
C LYS A 78 -20.00 6.64 10.60
N LYS A 79 -20.96 5.72 10.38
CA LYS A 79 -21.06 4.49 11.18
C LYS A 79 -19.96 3.52 10.80
N VAL A 80 -19.73 3.35 9.50
CA VAL A 80 -18.63 2.52 8.97
C VAL A 80 -17.28 3.09 9.39
N MET A 81 -17.10 4.40 9.29
CA MET A 81 -15.89 5.09 9.78
C MET A 81 -15.62 4.79 11.26
N LYS A 82 -16.61 4.99 12.13
CA LYS A 82 -16.43 4.74 13.57
C LYS A 82 -16.11 3.28 13.89
N LYS A 83 -16.61 2.34 13.09
CA LYS A 83 -16.47 0.90 13.34
C LYS A 83 -15.14 0.32 12.83
N TYR A 84 -14.64 0.78 11.70
CA TYR A 84 -13.48 0.18 11.04
C TYR A 84 -12.28 1.11 10.89
N TRP A 85 -12.44 2.42 11.12
CA TRP A 85 -11.38 3.42 10.91
C TRP A 85 -10.66 3.77 12.21
N SER A 86 -10.21 2.73 12.92
CA SER A 86 -9.42 2.86 14.15
C SER A 86 -8.54 1.62 14.32
N ARG A 87 -7.58 1.71 15.24
CA ARG A 87 -6.75 0.58 15.67
C ARG A 87 -6.85 0.46 17.19
N ASP A 88 -6.97 -0.77 17.66
CA ASP A 88 -6.80 -1.06 19.08
C ASP A 88 -5.30 -1.11 19.37
N TYR A 89 -4.82 -0.07 20.04
CA TYR A 89 -3.43 0.04 20.45
C TYR A 89 -3.25 -0.56 21.85
N GLU A 90 -2.13 -1.24 22.04
CA GLU A 90 -1.65 -1.68 23.35
C GLU A 90 -1.38 -0.45 24.26
N LYS A 91 -1.44 -0.65 25.58
CA LYS A 91 -1.21 0.44 26.54
C LYS A 91 0.17 1.07 26.32
N GLY A 92 0.20 2.39 26.12
CA GLY A 92 1.42 3.16 25.86
C GLY A 92 1.84 3.27 24.39
N TRP A 93 1.13 2.59 23.47
CA TRP A 93 1.42 2.62 22.02
C TRP A 93 0.48 3.54 21.22
N ARG A 94 -0.48 4.19 21.90
CA ARG A 94 -1.32 5.19 21.24
C ARG A 94 -0.46 6.41 20.89
N PRO A 95 -0.46 6.85 19.64
CA PRO A 95 0.13 8.14 19.29
C PRO A 95 -0.63 9.27 20.01
N ASP A 96 0.07 10.34 20.35
CA ASP A 96 -0.56 11.55 20.86
C ASP A 96 -1.58 12.06 19.84
N GLU A 97 -2.73 12.52 20.32
CA GLU A 97 -3.74 13.12 19.43
C GLU A 97 -3.16 14.40 18.81
N VAL A 98 -3.05 14.42 17.48
CA VAL A 98 -2.61 15.57 16.67
C VAL A 98 -3.83 16.38 16.23
#